data_AF-A0A941FNN9-F1
#
_entry.id   AF-A0A941FNN9-F1
#
_cell.length_a   1.000
_cell.length_b   1.000
_cell.length_c   1.000
_cell.angle_alpha   90.00
_cell.angle_beta   90.00
_cell.angle_gamma   90.00
#
_symmetry.space_group_name_H-M   'P 1'
#
loop_
_entity.id
_entity.type
_entity.pdbx_description
1 polymer ?
#
loop_
_entity_poly.entity_id
_entity_poly.type
_entity_poly.pdbx_seq_one_letter_code
_entity_poly.pdbx_strand_id
1 'polypeptide(L)' 'MDELVGSCVRCAHDVYCTAGFLNGILLYNKNILCFNCKDILNAMIKEESLEEENQN' A
#
# COMPACT_ATOMS: atom_id res chain seq x y z
N MET A 1 13.48 -4.54 16.86
CA MET A 1 13.39 -3.08 17.02
C MET A 1 12.54 -2.59 15.88
N ASP A 2 11.52 -1.79 16.19
CA ASP A 2 10.74 -1.08 15.19
C ASP A 2 11.38 0.28 14.97
N GLU A 3 11.70 0.59 13.72
CA GLU A 3 12.29 1.84 13.31
C GLU A 3 11.24 2.65 12.55
N LEU A 4 10.93 3.86 13.04
CA LEU A 4 10.05 4.77 12.31
C LEU A 4 10.78 5.24 11.05
N VAL A 5 10.20 4.98 9.88
CA VAL A 5 10.81 5.33 8.58
C VAL A 5 10.05 6.40 7.80
N GLY A 6 8.83 6.73 8.23
CA GLY A 6 8.04 7.82 7.65
C GLY A 6 6.55 7.61 7.88
N SER A 7 5.74 8.31 7.09
CA SER A 7 4.28 8.23 7.19
C SER A 7 3.67 7.90 5.82
N CYS A 8 2.55 7.18 5.84
CA CYS A 8 1.82 6.80 4.63
C CYS A 8 1.29 8.03 3.90
N VAL A 9 1.58 8.16 2.60
CA VAL A 9 1.13 9.29 1.77
C VAL A 9 -0.40 9.40 1.63
N ARG A 10 -1.12 8.30 1.90
CA ARG A 10 -2.59 8.22 1.76
C ARG A 10 -3.34 8.53 3.04
N CYS A 11 -2.87 8.04 4.19
CA CYS A 11 -3.60 8.12 5.45
C CYS A 11 -2.81 8.77 6.60
N ALA A 12 -1.59 9.23 6.32
CA ALA A 12 -0.66 9.83 7.29
C ALA A 12 -0.29 8.93 8.49
N HIS A 13 -0.66 7.65 8.50
CA HIS A 13 -0.25 6.72 9.54
C HIS A 13 1.25 6.46 9.49
N ASP A 14 1.88 6.37 10.65
CA ASP A 14 3.30 6.05 10.78
C ASP A 14 3.59 4.66 10.21
N VAL A 15 4.69 4.56 9.47
CA VAL A 15 5.17 3.32 8.88
C VAL A 15 6.53 3.01 9.47
N TYR A 16 6.67 1.76 9.89
CA TYR A 16 7.86 1.26 10.57
C TYR A 16 8.56 0.20 9.73
N CYS A 17 9.88 0.11 9.89
CA CYS A 17 10.62 -1.08 9.57
C CYS A 17 10.66 -1.99 10.80
N THR A 18 10.22 -3.24 10.66
CA THR A 18 10.30 -4.24 11.72
C THR A 18 11.30 -5.30 11.28
N ALA A 19 12.36 -5.50 12.07
CA ALA A 19 13.40 -6.49 11.80
C ALA A 19 14.05 -6.37 10.39
N GLY A 20 14.21 -5.14 9.88
CA GLY A 20 14.78 -4.87 8.57
C GLY A 20 13.80 -4.92 7.39
N PHE A 21 12.52 -5.15 7.65
CA PHE A 21 11.46 -5.17 6.63
C PHE A 21 10.55 -3.96 6.76
N LEU A 22 10.31 -3.25 5.65
CA LEU A 22 9.38 -2.13 5.57
C LEU A 22 7.93 -2.63 5.65
N ASN A 23 7.15 -2.12 6.61
CA ASN A 23 5.71 -2.40 6.73
C ASN A 23 4.86 -1.54 5.77
N GLY A 24 5.27 -1.50 4.50
CA GLY A 24 4.66 -0.71 3.44
C GLY A 24 5.36 -0.93 2.10
N ILE A 25 4.95 -0.16 1.09
CA ILE A 25 5.54 -0.14 -0.25
C ILE A 25 6.20 1.22 -0.46
N LEU A 26 7.47 1.20 -0.91
CA LEU A 26 8.14 2.39 -1.42
C LEU A 26 7.71 2.63 -2.87
N LEU A 27 7.05 3.74 -3.14
CA LEU A 27 6.62 4.15 -4.47
C LEU A 27 7.78 4.80 -5.24
N TYR A 28 7.67 4.88 -6.58
CA TYR A 28 8.70 5.47 -7.44
C TYR A 28 9.06 6.92 -7.09
N ASN A 29 8.09 7.69 -6.58
CA ASN A 29 8.29 9.07 -6.12
C ASN A 29 8.87 9.16 -4.68
N LYS A 30 9.37 8.04 -4.14
CA LYS A 30 9.91 7.90 -2.78
C LYS A 30 8.89 8.08 -1.65
N ASN A 31 7.60 8.17 -1.96
CA ASN A 31 6.56 8.13 -0.94
C ASN A 31 6.32 6.71 -0.44
N ILE A 32 5.84 6.59 0.80
CA ILE A 32 5.51 5.31 1.42
C ILE A 32 3.99 5.10 1.38
N LEU A 33 3.55 3.91 0.97
CA LEU A 33 2.16 3.46 1.05
C LEU A 33 2.05 2.31 2.05
N CYS A 34 1.25 2.44 3.11
CA CYS A 34 1.05 1.33 4.06
C CYS A 34 0.25 0.18 3.44
N PHE A 35 0.38 -1.03 3.99
CA PHE A 35 -0.32 -2.21 3.46
C PHE A 35 -1.85 -2.10 3.51
N ASN A 36 -2.41 -1.46 4.54
CA ASN A 36 -3.85 -1.22 4.60
C ASN A 36 -4.35 -0.41 3.39
N CYS A 37 -3.66 0.68 3.05
CA CYS A 37 -4.03 1.49 1.89
C CYS A 37 -3.78 0.75 0.56
N LYS A 38 -2.75 -0.09 0.49
CA LYS A 38 -2.50 -0.97 -0.67
C LYS A 38 -3.65 -1.97 -0.86
N ASP A 39 -4.11 -2.61 0.20
CA ASP A 39 -5.16 -3.62 0.11
C ASP A 39 -6.50 -3.01 -0.27
N ILE A 40 -6.83 -1.83 0.25
CA ILE A 40 -8.01 -1.05 -0.18
C ILE A 40 -7.90 -0.70 -1.67
N LEU A 41 -6.75 -0.21 -2.12
CA LEU A 41 -6.53 0.12 -3.53
C LEU A 41 -6.68 -1.13 -4.42
N ASN A 42 -6.11 -2.25 -4.01
CA ASN A 42 -6.22 -3.51 -4.74
C ASN A 42 -7.66 -4.02 -4.77
N ALA A 43 -8.44 -3.87 -3.70
CA ALA A 43 -9.86 -4.22 -3.70
C ALA A 43 -10.64 -3.38 -4.71
N MET A 44 -10.40 -2.07 -4.75
CA MET A 44 -11.02 -1.17 -5.73
C MET A 44 -10.65 -1.52 -7.18
N ILE A 45 -9.40 -1.89 -7.45
CA ILE A 45 -8.94 -2.27 -8.80
C ILE A 45 -9.49 -3.65 -9.22
N LYS A 46 -9.59 -4.60 -8.27
CA LYS A 46 -10.11 -5.94 -8.58
C LYS A 46 -11.57 -5.93 -9.02
N GLU A 47 -12.37 -5.02 -8.47
CA GLU A 47 -13.75 -4.81 -8.90
C GLU A 47 -13.82 -4.38 -10.38
N GLU A 48 -12.85 -3.59 -10.85
CA GLU A 48 -12.75 -3.15 -12.25
C GLU A 48 -12.30 -4.28 -13.20
N SER A 49 -11.38 -5.16 -12.77
CA SER A 49 -10.89 -6.28 -13.59
C SER A 49 -11.88 -7.45 -13.77
N LEU A 50 -12.90 -7.58 -12.91
CA LEU A 50 -13.93 -8.62 -13.02
C LEU A 50 -15.09 -8.21 -13.96
N GLU A 51 -15.21 -6.92 -14.28
CA GLU A 51 -16.18 -6.41 -15.25
C GLU A 51 -15.70 -6.63 -16.71
N GLU A 52 -14.38 -6.62 -16.96
CA GLU A 52 -13.81 -6.87 -18.29
C GLU A 52 -13.86 -8.35 -18.73
N GLU A 53 -13.89 -9.31 -17.79
CA GLU A 53 -13.97 -10.75 -18.12
C GLU A 53 -15.40 -11.25 -18.40
N ASN A 54 -16.44 -10.50 -18.02
CA ASN A 54 -17.85 -10.91 -18.19
C ASN A 54 -18.52 -10.34 -19.46
N GLN A 55 -17.76 -9.71 -20.37
CA GLN A 55 -18.26 -9.18 -21.64
C GLN A 55 -17.72 -9.88 -22.90
N ASN A 56 -17.05 -11.03 -22.77
CA ASN A 56 -16.62 -11.86 -23.91
C ASN A 56 -17.29 -13.24 -23.92
#